data_AF-A0A3S3QDM9-F1
#
_entry.id   AF-A0A3S3QDM9-F1
#
_cell.length_a   1.000
_cell.length_b   1.000
_cell.length_c   1.000
_cell.angle_alpha   90.00
_cell.angle_beta   90.00
_cell.angle_gamma   90.00
#
_symmetry.space_group_name_H-M   'P 1'
#
loop_
_entity.id
_entity.type
_entity.pdbx_description
1 polymer ?
#
loop_
_entity_poly.entity_id
_entity_poly.type
_entity_poly.pdbx_seq_one_letter_code
_entity_poly.pdbx_strand_id
1 'polypeptide(L)' 'PVLENEKYNLYWDKEVGTEKTIDFNKPDIILIDKQKQFTQLIDVAVPLTHNLSNTESTKIKKYQNLAIEIKRIWK' A
#
# COMPACT_ATOMS: atom_id res chain seq x y z
N PRO A 1 13.30 4.69 -2.74
CA PRO A 1 12.87 3.30 -3.02
C PRO A 1 13.94 2.36 -2.48
N VAL A 2 13.57 1.19 -1.95
CA VAL A 2 14.56 0.20 -1.48
C VAL A 2 15.16 -0.55 -2.67
N LEU A 3 14.35 -0.79 -3.69
CA LEU A 3 14.81 -1.26 -5.00
C LEU A 3 14.13 -0.45 -6.09
N GLU A 4 14.92 0.01 -7.05
CA GLU A 4 14.44 0.77 -8.20
C GLU A 4 15.13 0.24 -9.45
N ASN A 5 14.33 -0.01 -10.47
CA ASN A 5 14.81 -0.29 -11.81
C ASN A 5 13.98 0.51 -12.82
N GLU A 6 14.25 0.32 -14.12
CA GLU A 6 13.56 1.04 -15.20
C GLU A 6 12.04 0.79 -15.21
N LYS A 7 11.58 -0.36 -14.73
CA LYS A 7 10.18 -0.80 -14.82
C LYS A 7 9.44 -0.72 -13.50
N TYR A 8 10.13 -0.88 -12.37
CA TYR A 8 9.55 -1.08 -11.07
C TYR A 8 10.24 -0.26 -9.98
N ASN A 9 9.45 0.26 -9.06
CA ASN A 9 9.91 0.76 -7.77
C ASN A 9 9.31 -0.08 -6.65
N LEU A 10 10.17 -0.56 -5.76
CA LEU A 10 9.79 -1.28 -4.55
C LEU A 10 10.16 -0.44 -3.33
N TYR A 11 9.16 -0.16 -2.49
CA TYR A 11 9.34 0.40 -1.16
C TYR A 11 8.99 -0.66 -0.12
N TRP A 12 9.74 -0.65 0.97
CA TRP A 12 9.55 -1.53 2.12
C TRP A 12 9.59 -0.70 3.39
N ASP A 13 8.60 -0.88 4.27
CA ASP A 13 8.50 -0.22 5.58
C ASP A 13 8.65 1.33 5.49
N LYS A 14 8.05 1.94 4.46
CA LYS A 14 8.10 3.39 4.23
C LYS A 14 6.71 3.99 4.36
N GLU A 15 6.64 5.10 5.10
CA GLU A 15 5.46 5.95 5.13
C GLU A 15 5.29 6.68 3.80
N VAL A 16 4.06 6.73 3.31
CA VAL A 16 3.69 7.50 2.14
C VAL A 16 3.29 8.90 2.61
N GLY A 17 4.05 9.91 2.16
CA GLY A 17 3.66 11.30 2.32
C GLY A 17 2.46 11.61 1.43
N THR A 18 1.30 11.85 2.03
CA THR A 18 0.07 12.27 1.35
C THR A 18 -0.28 13.70 1.75
N GLU A 19 -0.90 14.46 0.84
CA GLU A 19 -1.32 15.85 1.14
C GLU A 19 -2.41 15.91 2.22
N LYS A 20 -3.21 14.85 2.32
CA LYS A 20 -4.19 14.66 3.39
C LYS A 20 -3.60 13.77 4.49
N THR A 21 -3.96 14.04 5.73
CA THR A 21 -3.68 13.15 6.85
C THR A 21 -4.45 11.85 6.65
N ILE A 22 -3.72 10.74 6.51
CA ILE A 22 -4.29 9.39 6.43
C ILE A 22 -3.75 8.60 7.62
N ASP A 23 -4.64 8.02 8.41
CA ASP A 23 -4.26 7.28 9.62
C ASP A 23 -3.43 6.01 9.33
N PHE A 24 -3.58 5.44 8.13
CA PHE A 24 -2.93 4.21 7.68
C PHE A 24 -2.14 4.44 6.38
N ASN A 25 -1.01 5.14 6.48
CA ASN A 25 -0.15 5.50 5.34
C ASN A 25 1.16 4.69 5.24
N LYS A 26 1.34 3.66 6.08
CA LYS A 26 2.55 2.84 6.15
C LYS A 26 2.29 1.35 5.88
N PRO A 27 2.07 0.94 4.62
CA PRO A 27 2.00 -0.47 4.27
C PRO A 27 3.39 -1.13 4.35
N ASP A 28 3.44 -2.45 4.57
CA ASP A 28 4.70 -3.21 4.61
C ASP A 28 5.48 -3.07 3.29
N ILE A 29 4.76 -3.19 2.15
CA ILE A 29 5.35 -3.17 0.81
C ILE A 29 4.51 -2.33 -0.13
N ILE A 30 5.19 -1.54 -0.95
CA ILE A 30 4.60 -0.81 -2.07
C ILE A 30 5.38 -1.17 -3.33
N LEU A 31 4.69 -1.72 -4.32
CA LEU A 31 5.25 -2.01 -5.63
C LEU A 31 4.60 -1.12 -6.68
N ILE A 32 5.38 -0.27 -7.33
CA ILE A 32 4.94 0.58 -8.43
C ILE A 32 5.47 -0.02 -9.73
N ASP A 33 4.58 -0.36 -10.64
CA ASP A 33 4.86 -0.66 -12.04
C ASP A 33 4.79 0.64 -12.85
N LYS A 34 5.96 1.14 -13.26
CA LYS A 34 6.12 2.38 -14.04
C LYS A 34 5.55 2.23 -15.45
N GLN A 35 5.54 1.01 -16.02
CA GLN A 35 5.07 0.77 -17.38
C GLN A 35 3.54 0.71 -17.45
N LYS A 36 2.92 0.11 -16.43
CA LYS A 36 1.46 -0.06 -16.37
C LYS A 36 0.74 1.03 -15.58
N GLN A 37 1.47 2.01 -15.03
CA GLN A 37 0.93 3.04 -14.12
C GLN A 37 0.09 2.42 -13.01
N PHE A 38 0.60 1.34 -12.42
CA PHE A 38 -0.12 0.51 -11.47
C PHE A 38 0.68 0.39 -10.19
N THR A 39 0.01 0.58 -9.05
CA THR A 39 0.63 0.46 -7.74
C THR A 39 -0.09 -0.61 -6.92
N GLN A 40 0.68 -1.51 -6.32
CA GLN A 40 0.21 -2.53 -5.39
C GLN A 40 0.65 -2.16 -3.97
N LEU A 41 -0.31 -2.15 -3.05
CA LEU A 41 -0.08 -2.05 -1.61
C LEU A 41 -0.25 -3.44 -1.02
N ILE A 42 0.80 -3.95 -0.39
CA ILE A 42 0.81 -5.31 0.17
C ILE A 42 1.11 -5.18 1.65
N ASP A 43 0.25 -5.80 2.46
CA ASP A 43 0.29 -5.74 3.92
C ASP A 43 0.08 -7.16 4.46
N VAL A 44 1.09 -7.69 5.14
CA VAL A 44 1.14 -9.08 5.58
C VAL A 44 0.65 -9.15 7.04
N ALA A 45 -0.25 -10.08 7.35
CA ALA A 45 -0.57 -10.40 8.75
C ALA A 45 -0.78 -11.88 8.94
N VAL A 46 -0.61 -12.31 10.18
CA VAL A 46 -0.88 -13.68 10.63
C VAL A 46 -2.08 -13.62 11.59
N PRO A 47 -3.33 -13.68 11.08
CA PRO A 47 -4.51 -13.69 11.94
C PRO A 47 -4.75 -15.09 12.54
N LEU A 48 -5.45 -15.13 13.67
CA LEU A 48 -6.05 -16.36 14.19
C LEU A 48 -7.25 -16.77 13.32
N THR A 49 -7.49 -18.07 13.15
CA THR A 49 -8.48 -18.62 12.19
C THR A 49 -9.88 -18.03 12.34
N HIS A 50 -10.32 -17.74 13.56
CA HIS A 50 -11.63 -17.16 13.85
C HIS A 50 -11.77 -15.68 13.47
N ASN A 51 -10.66 -14.96 13.29
CA ASN A 51 -10.62 -13.53 13.00
C ASN A 51 -10.11 -13.19 11.60
N LEU A 52 -9.92 -14.19 10.73
CA LEU A 52 -9.31 -13.99 9.41
C LEU A 52 -10.14 -13.02 8.55
N SER A 53 -11.46 -13.25 8.44
CA SER A 53 -12.37 -12.39 7.65
C SER A 53 -12.46 -10.96 8.20
N ASN A 54 -12.56 -10.80 9.52
CA ASN A 54 -12.58 -9.47 10.14
C ASN A 54 -11.27 -8.72 9.93
N THR A 55 -10.13 -9.42 10.01
CA THR A 55 -8.80 -8.83 9.82
C THR A 55 -8.62 -8.37 8.38
N GLU A 56 -9.02 -9.18 7.40
CA GLU A 56 -8.98 -8.84 5.98
C GLU A 56 -9.86 -7.64 5.66
N SER A 57 -11.14 -7.67 6.05
CA SER A 57 -12.07 -6.56 5.80
C SER A 57 -11.59 -5.24 6.44
N THR A 58 -11.01 -5.32 7.63
CA THR A 58 -10.43 -4.17 8.31
C THR A 58 -9.23 -3.60 7.54
N LYS A 59 -8.32 -4.46 7.06
CA LYS A 59 -7.16 -4.02 6.26
C LYS A 59 -7.59 -3.35 4.95
N ILE A 60 -8.56 -3.94 4.23
CA ILE A 60 -9.09 -3.35 3.00
C ILE A 60 -9.64 -1.95 3.26
N LYS A 61 -10.47 -1.78 4.31
CA LYS A 61 -11.03 -0.47 4.67
C LYS A 61 -9.96 0.55 5.04
N LYS A 62 -8.94 0.15 5.80
CA LYS A 62 -7.84 1.03 6.23
C LYS A 62 -7.06 1.62 5.04
N TYR A 63 -6.69 0.78 4.09
CA TYR A 63 -5.85 1.19 2.95
C TYR A 63 -6.62 1.78 1.76
N GLN A 64 -7.96 1.74 1.79
CA GLN A 64 -8.78 2.29 0.71
C GLN A 64 -8.50 3.79 0.46
N ASN A 65 -8.38 4.59 1.52
CA ASN A 65 -8.06 6.00 1.41
C ASN A 65 -6.65 6.24 0.85
N LEU A 66 -5.67 5.44 1.31
CA LEU A 66 -4.31 5.51 0.82
C LEU A 66 -4.24 5.17 -0.68
N ALA A 67 -4.96 4.15 -1.13
CA ALA A 67 -5.00 3.77 -2.55
C ALA A 67 -5.55 4.90 -3.45
N ILE A 68 -6.56 5.64 -2.98
CA ILE A 68 -7.12 6.78 -3.70
C ILE A 68 -6.09 7.90 -3.84
N GLU A 69 -5.38 8.22 -2.76
CA GLU A 69 -4.37 9.29 -2.77
C GLU A 69 -3.14 8.89 -3.59
N ILE A 70 -2.66 7.65 -3.48
CA ILE A 70 -1.56 7.13 -4.31
C ILE A 70 -1.89 7.21 -5.81
N LYS A 71 -3.12 6.88 -6.21
CA LYS A 71 -3.56 7.00 -7.59
C LYS A 71 -3.54 8.46 -8.10
N ARG A 72 -3.62 9.45 -7.19
CA ARG A 72 -3.49 10.88 -7.55
C ARG A 72 -2.02 11.30 -7.65
N ILE A 73 -1.17 10.84 -6.74
CA ILE A 73 0.24 11.22 -6.65
C ILE A 73 1.06 10.56 -7.76
N TRP A 74 0.91 9.26 -7.98
CA TRP A 74 1.72 8.46 -8.90
C TRP A 74 0.94 8.12 -10.18
N LYS A 75 0.41 9.16 -10.84
CA LYS A 75 -0.22 9.04 -12.15
C LYS A 75 0.75 8.51 -13.19
#